data_AF-A0A3M8SR20-F1
#
_entry.id   AF-A0A3M8SR20-F1
#
_cell.length_a   1.000
_cell.length_b   1.000
_cell.length_c   1.000
_cell.angle_alpha   90.00
_cell.angle_beta   90.00
_cell.angle_gamma   90.00
#
_symmetry.space_group_name_H-M   'P 1'
#
loop_
_entity.id
_entity.type
_entity.pdbx_description
1 polymer ?
#
loop_
_entity_poly.entity_id
_entity_poly.type
_entity_poly.pdbx_seq_one_letter_code
_entity_poly.pdbx_strand_id
1 'polypeptide(L)'
;MSTFATLFMTGCAHDPDVRQGHGYAAGATERSTPAYLGCVKSELQGNVKTYQVDGDNSVRLFVDSTDPDTAGGLVEVRGTGAQRQFAAYQRDAWYDHGRLLDAALMCSKA
;
A
#
# COMPACT_ATOMS: atom_id res chain seq x y z
N MET A 1 10.78 51.63 -18.61
CA MET A 1 11.20 50.89 -17.38
C MET A 1 10.47 49.57 -17.41
N SER A 2 11.15 48.47 -17.73
CA SER A 2 10.52 47.16 -17.96
C SER A 2 10.21 46.45 -16.66
N THR A 3 8.94 46.07 -16.52
CA THR A 3 8.40 45.16 -15.52
C THR A 3 8.90 43.74 -15.80
N PHE A 4 9.68 43.17 -14.88
CA PHE A 4 9.94 41.73 -14.84
C PHE A 4 8.90 41.08 -13.92
N ALA A 5 7.93 40.37 -14.51
CA ALA A 5 7.04 39.47 -13.80
C ALA A 5 7.67 38.07 -13.78
N THR A 6 8.26 37.70 -12.65
CA THR A 6 8.76 36.34 -12.40
C THR A 6 7.57 35.43 -12.07
N LEU A 7 7.17 34.60 -13.03
CA LEU A 7 6.24 33.49 -12.81
C LEU A 7 6.97 32.37 -12.05
N PHE A 8 6.66 32.23 -10.76
CA PHE A 8 7.06 31.05 -9.98
C PHE A 8 6.21 29.86 -10.41
N MET A 9 6.77 28.99 -11.26
CA MET A 9 6.24 27.66 -11.51
C MET A 9 6.54 26.79 -10.28
N THR A 10 5.71 26.85 -9.24
CA THR A 10 5.73 25.85 -8.17
C THR A 10 5.14 24.56 -8.74
N GLY A 11 5.99 23.71 -9.32
CA GLY A 11 5.57 22.36 -9.71
C GLY A 11 5.08 21.63 -8.46
N CYS A 12 3.87 21.03 -8.54
CA CYS A 12 3.34 20.20 -7.47
C CYS A 12 4.42 19.17 -7.10
N ALA A 13 4.94 19.23 -5.88
CA ALA A 13 5.85 18.22 -5.36
C ALA A 13 5.08 16.90 -5.37
N HIS A 14 5.39 16.06 -6.35
CA HIS A 14 4.85 14.71 -6.43
C HIS A 14 5.50 13.93 -5.30
N ASP A 15 4.76 13.69 -4.22
CA ASP A 15 5.17 12.81 -3.13
C ASP A 15 5.16 11.38 -3.68
N PRO A 16 6.34 10.74 -3.85
CA PRO A 16 6.43 9.44 -4.48
C PRO A 16 6.01 8.31 -3.52
N ASP A 17 5.61 8.58 -2.27
CA ASP A 17 5.19 7.53 -1.34
C ASP A 17 3.98 6.76 -1.93
N VAL A 18 4.08 5.42 -1.96
CA VAL A 18 3.02 4.52 -2.46
C VAL A 18 1.65 4.77 -1.82
N ARG A 19 1.61 5.32 -0.59
CA ARG A 19 0.36 5.67 0.10
C ARG A 19 -0.37 6.86 -0.51
N GLN A 20 0.32 7.70 -1.29
CA GLN A 20 -0.27 8.82 -2.02
C GLN A 20 -0.83 8.41 -3.39
N GLY A 21 -0.67 7.14 -3.77
CA GLY A 21 -1.23 6.59 -5.00
C GLY A 21 -2.75 6.63 -5.04
N HIS A 22 -3.33 6.64 -6.25
CA HIS A 22 -4.78 6.68 -6.44
C HIS A 22 -5.51 5.40 -6.02
N GLY A 23 -4.79 4.28 -5.91
CA GLY A 23 -5.35 2.99 -5.53
C GLY A 23 -5.19 2.70 -4.05
N TYR A 24 -6.30 2.71 -3.30
CA TYR A 24 -6.32 2.29 -1.91
C TYR A 24 -7.54 1.43 -1.59
N ALA A 25 -7.40 0.52 -0.62
CA ALA A 25 -8.50 -0.21 -0.01
C ALA A 25 -8.25 -0.33 1.50
N ALA A 26 -9.29 -0.22 2.32
CA ALA A 26 -9.16 -0.34 3.75
C ALA A 26 -10.37 -1.05 4.36
N GLY A 27 -10.18 -1.66 5.52
CA GLY A 27 -11.23 -2.37 6.21
C GLY A 27 -10.76 -3.01 7.51
N ALA A 28 -11.53 -3.98 7.98
CA ALA A 28 -11.19 -4.80 9.13
C ALA A 28 -11.18 -6.28 8.76
N THR A 29 -10.41 -7.06 9.50
CA THR A 29 -10.37 -8.52 9.39
C THR A 29 -10.31 -9.14 10.78
N GLU A 30 -10.99 -10.27 10.97
CA GLU A 30 -10.90 -11.09 12.17
C GLU A 30 -9.70 -12.04 12.13
N ARG A 31 -9.07 -12.19 10.96
CA ARG A 31 -7.89 -13.03 10.79
C ARG A 31 -6.73 -12.51 11.63
N SER A 32 -5.87 -13.44 12.05
CA SER A 32 -4.58 -13.08 12.63
C SER A 32 -3.72 -12.40 11.55
N THR A 33 -2.83 -11.49 11.96
CA THR A 33 -1.93 -10.79 11.02
C THR A 33 -1.16 -11.76 10.11
N PRO A 34 -0.58 -12.88 10.59
CA PRO A 34 0.10 -13.84 9.72
C PRO A 34 -0.84 -14.53 8.73
N ALA A 35 -2.07 -14.88 9.15
CA ALA A 35 -3.04 -15.53 8.27
C ALA A 35 -3.56 -14.60 7.18
N TYR A 36 -3.83 -13.34 7.54
CA TYR A 36 -4.25 -12.32 6.59
C TYR A 36 -3.15 -12.00 5.57
N LEU A 37 -1.93 -11.69 6.03
CA LEU A 37 -0.82 -11.38 5.13
C LEU A 37 -0.37 -12.59 4.32
N GLY A 38 -0.48 -13.81 4.86
CA GLY A 38 -0.24 -15.05 4.13
C GLY A 38 -1.20 -15.22 2.95
N CYS A 39 -2.50 -15.01 3.19
CA CYS A 39 -3.50 -15.01 2.12
C CYS A 39 -3.17 -13.97 1.04
N VAL A 40 -2.90 -12.71 1.43
CA VAL A 40 -2.57 -11.66 0.46
C VAL A 40 -1.35 -12.04 -0.38
N LYS A 41 -0.28 -12.57 0.25
CA LYS A 41 0.91 -13.05 -0.46
C LYS A 41 0.60 -14.15 -1.48
N SER A 42 -0.31 -15.08 -1.16
CA SER A 42 -0.70 -16.18 -2.05
C SER A 42 -1.51 -15.73 -3.26
N GLU A 43 -2.26 -14.63 -3.15
CA GLU A 43 -3.02 -14.05 -4.26
C GLU A 43 -2.14 -13.20 -5.21
N LEU A 44 -0.97 -12.76 -4.74
CA LEU A 44 0.01 -12.11 -5.60
C LEU A 44 0.67 -13.12 -6.54
N GLN A 45 1.03 -12.69 -7.75
CA GLN A 45 1.70 -13.59 -8.71
C GLN A 45 3.01 -14.13 -8.12
N GLY A 46 3.34 -15.38 -8.45
CA GLY A 46 4.47 -16.11 -7.84
C GLY A 46 5.87 -15.51 -8.07
N ASN A 47 6.00 -14.50 -8.94
CA ASN A 47 7.24 -13.78 -9.23
C ASN A 47 7.35 -12.42 -8.51
N VAL A 48 6.31 -11.98 -7.79
CA VAL A 48 6.29 -10.71 -7.08
C VAL A 48 7.08 -10.84 -5.78
N LYS A 49 8.04 -9.95 -5.55
CA LYS A 49 8.82 -9.96 -4.31
C LYS A 49 8.01 -9.27 -3.22
N THR A 50 7.94 -9.89 -2.05
CA THR A 50 7.27 -9.27 -0.90
C THR A 50 8.18 -9.24 0.32
N TYR A 51 8.08 -8.16 1.08
CA TYR A 51 8.91 -7.90 2.24
C TYR A 51 8.01 -7.55 3.42
N GLN A 52 8.12 -8.31 4.50
CA GLN A 52 7.40 -8.03 5.72
C GLN A 52 8.28 -7.22 6.67
N VAL A 53 7.76 -6.10 7.15
CA VAL A 53 8.42 -5.18 8.07
C VAL A 53 7.52 -5.00 9.27
N ASP A 54 7.97 -5.50 10.42
CA ASP A 54 7.31 -5.28 11.69
C ASP A 54 7.55 -3.84 12.16
N GLY A 55 6.52 -3.21 12.72
CA GLY A 55 6.57 -1.93 13.41
C GLY A 55 5.86 -2.03 14.76
N ASP A 56 5.87 -0.95 15.53
CA ASP A 56 5.48 -0.98 16.95
C ASP A 56 4.07 -1.54 17.22
N ASN A 57 3.09 -1.21 16.38
CA ASN A 57 1.71 -1.72 16.47
C ASN A 57 1.12 -2.09 15.09
N SER A 58 2.00 -2.35 14.14
CA SER A 58 1.62 -2.61 12.75
C SER A 58 2.57 -3.58 12.11
N VAL A 59 2.06 -4.45 11.25
CA VAL A 59 2.89 -5.22 10.34
C VAL A 59 2.63 -4.72 8.93
N ARG A 60 3.71 -4.39 8.22
CA ARG A 60 3.67 -3.89 6.85
C ARG A 60 4.17 -4.98 5.91
N LEU A 61 3.47 -5.18 4.83
CA LEU A 61 3.87 -6.03 3.71
C LEU A 61 4.09 -5.14 2.50
N PHE A 62 5.35 -4.94 2.16
CA PHE A 62 5.76 -4.21 0.97
C PHE A 62 5.86 -5.14 -0.23
N VAL A 63 5.57 -4.60 -1.41
CA VAL A 63 5.69 -5.26 -2.70
C VAL A 63 6.81 -4.60 -3.49
N ASP A 64 7.71 -5.44 -4.03
CA ASP A 64 8.90 -5.13 -4.83
C ASP A 64 10.03 -4.34 -4.15
N SER A 65 9.72 -3.41 -3.24
CA SER A 65 10.70 -2.62 -2.50
C SER A 65 10.19 -2.27 -1.10
N THR A 66 11.06 -2.27 -0.09
CA THR A 66 10.74 -1.78 1.27
C THR A 66 10.77 -0.27 1.39
N ASP A 67 11.32 0.41 0.39
CA ASP A 67 11.31 1.87 0.31
C ASP A 67 9.94 2.33 -0.23
N PRO A 68 9.16 3.11 0.55
CA PRO A 68 7.81 3.52 0.16
C PRO A 68 7.78 4.32 -1.14
N ASP A 69 8.88 4.97 -1.53
CA ASP A 69 8.96 5.79 -2.74
C ASP A 69 9.12 4.94 -4.00
N THR A 70 9.55 3.69 -3.85
CA THR A 70 9.79 2.74 -4.95
C THR A 70 8.95 1.46 -4.83
N ALA A 71 8.22 1.27 -3.74
CA ALA A 71 7.32 0.13 -3.55
C ALA A 71 6.20 0.15 -4.59
N GLY A 72 5.93 -1.01 -5.21
CA GLY A 72 4.78 -1.19 -6.11
C GLY A 72 3.45 -1.26 -5.34
N GLY A 73 3.53 -1.67 -4.08
CA GLY A 73 2.38 -1.77 -3.19
C GLY A 73 2.76 -1.93 -1.73
N LEU A 74 1.80 -1.64 -0.85
CA LEU A 74 1.95 -1.72 0.59
C LEU A 74 0.64 -2.21 1.20
N VAL A 75 0.71 -3.22 2.06
CA VAL A 75 -0.40 -3.62 2.92
C VAL A 75 0.03 -3.44 4.36
N GLU A 76 -0.67 -2.59 5.09
CA GLU A 76 -0.45 -2.34 6.50
C GLU A 76 -1.59 -2.95 7.31
N VAL A 77 -1.24 -3.76 8.31
CA VAL A 77 -2.20 -4.32 9.26
C VAL A 77 -1.89 -3.75 10.63
N ARG A 78 -2.88 -3.13 11.26
CA ARG A 78 -2.76 -2.50 12.58
C ARG A 78 -3.64 -3.20 13.62
N GLY A 79 -3.14 -3.18 14.85
CA GLY A 79 -3.88 -3.61 16.03
C GLY A 79 -3.64 -5.05 16.46
N THR A 80 -4.08 -5.33 17.68
CA THR A 80 -3.94 -6.60 18.37
C THR A 80 -5.33 -7.05 18.86
N GLY A 81 -5.61 -8.36 18.90
CA GLY A 81 -6.89 -8.90 19.38
C GLY A 81 -7.75 -9.60 18.31
N ALA A 82 -9.07 -9.56 18.51
CA ALA A 82 -10.06 -10.29 17.70
C ALA A 82 -10.39 -9.61 16.35
N GLN A 83 -10.20 -8.30 16.25
CA GLN A 83 -10.43 -7.54 15.02
C GLN A 83 -9.22 -6.64 14.76
N ARG A 84 -8.68 -6.70 13.55
CA ARG A 84 -7.54 -5.91 13.07
C ARG A 84 -7.98 -5.00 11.94
N GLN A 85 -7.36 -3.83 11.84
CA GLN A 85 -7.58 -2.94 10.70
C GLN A 85 -6.52 -3.20 9.66
N PHE A 86 -6.88 -3.09 8.38
CA PHE A 86 -5.92 -3.12 7.30
C PHE A 86 -6.10 -1.93 6.37
N ALA A 87 -5.01 -1.51 5.75
CA ALA A 87 -4.99 -0.60 4.62
C ALA A 87 -4.04 -1.15 3.55
N ALA A 88 -4.49 -1.20 2.32
CA ALA A 88 -3.72 -1.59 1.15
C ALA A 88 -3.60 -0.40 0.21
N TYR A 89 -2.40 -0.20 -0.32
CA TYR A 89 -2.03 0.87 -1.22
C TYR A 89 -1.32 0.24 -2.42
N GLN A 90 -1.65 0.68 -3.63
CA GLN A 90 -1.00 0.21 -4.84
C GLN A 90 -0.68 1.40 -5.72
N ARG A 91 0.59 1.53 -6.10
CA ARG A 91 1.11 2.67 -6.87
C ARG A 91 0.42 2.75 -8.23
N ASP A 92 0.53 1.67 -8.98
CA ASP A 92 0.03 1.57 -10.35
C ASP A 92 -1.24 0.70 -10.41
N ALA A 93 -2.19 0.97 -9.52
CA ALA A 93 -3.45 0.23 -9.47
C ALA A 93 -4.22 0.25 -10.81
N TRP A 94 -3.99 1.26 -11.65
CA TRP A 94 -4.54 1.31 -13.01
C TRP A 94 -3.93 0.24 -13.94
N TYR A 95 -2.61 0.03 -13.88
CA TYR A 95 -1.90 -0.93 -14.74
C TYR A 95 -2.14 -2.37 -14.28
N ASP A 96 -2.13 -2.60 -12.96
CA ASP A 96 -2.34 -3.91 -12.37
C ASP A 96 -3.82 -4.26 -12.11
N HIS A 97 -4.73 -3.39 -12.55
CA HIS A 97 -6.18 -3.49 -12.31
C HIS A 97 -6.57 -3.63 -10.83
N GLY A 98 -5.80 -3.02 -9.92
CA GLY A 98 -6.12 -2.99 -8.49
C GLY A 98 -5.93 -4.34 -7.78
N ARG A 99 -5.20 -5.28 -8.38
CA ARG A 99 -5.09 -6.66 -7.88
C ARG A 99 -4.67 -6.79 -6.42
N LEU A 100 -3.74 -5.96 -5.95
CA LEU A 100 -3.34 -5.98 -4.54
C LEU A 100 -4.50 -5.55 -3.64
N LEU A 101 -5.30 -4.58 -4.10
CA LEU A 101 -6.46 -4.08 -3.38
C LEU A 101 -7.57 -5.14 -3.33
N ASP A 102 -7.81 -5.82 -4.45
CA ASP A 102 -8.77 -6.93 -4.53
C ASP A 102 -8.35 -8.11 -3.63
N ALA A 103 -7.07 -8.48 -3.65
CA ALA A 103 -6.52 -9.49 -2.76
C ALA A 103 -6.70 -9.10 -1.27
N ALA A 104 -6.42 -7.85 -0.92
CA ALA A 104 -6.62 -7.34 0.43
C ALA A 104 -8.09 -7.43 0.88
N LEU A 105 -9.02 -7.00 0.02
CA LEU A 105 -10.46 -7.07 0.30
C LEU A 105 -10.96 -8.51 0.40
N MET A 106 -10.55 -9.39 -0.51
CA MET A 106 -10.93 -10.80 -0.51
C MET A 106 -10.41 -11.50 0.76
N CYS A 107 -9.12 -11.35 1.07
CA CYS A 107 -8.49 -11.94 2.24
C CYS A 107 -9.01 -11.39 3.56
N SER A 108 -9.70 -10.24 3.57
CA SER A 108 -10.29 -9.68 4.79
C SER A 108 -11.49 -10.48 5.30
N LYS A 109 -12.24 -11.12 4.38
CA LYS A 109 -13.51 -11.83 4.63
C LYS A 109 -13.40 -13.35 4.60
N ALA A 110 -12.32 -13.87 4.01
CA ALA A 110 -12.14 -15.29 3.76
C ALA A 110 -11.95 -16.10 5.06
#